data_AF-A0A0C2VCM2-F1
#
_entry.id   AF-A0A0C2VCM2-F1
#
_cell.length_a   1.000
_cell.length_b   1.000
_cell.length_c   1.000
_cell.angle_alpha   90.00
_cell.angle_beta   90.00
_cell.angle_gamma   90.00
#
_symmetry.space_group_name_H-M   'P 1'
#
loop_
_entity.id
_entity.type
_entity.pdbx_description
1 polymer ?
#
loop_
_entity_poly.entity_id
_entity_poly.type
_entity_poly.pdbx_seq_one_letter_code
_entity_poly.pdbx_strand_id
1 'polypeptide(L)'
;MTYLTFFHWLLLGVLGGLYVLVTMVMLRKLRGQFLAVGILIWTLSIFAIASIGMISLDKQTKKVTIDDLENKRNLRSETLVFTGYVSNVGDFTVGEVTLSIKLINKGSAAGTVKGTDFYQTNNFWEMMFSAKGDKKAKPNTITIERVIATNLKPEERRAFSVDFAFPTYFSDVAFRTTVSAH
;
A
#
# COMPACT_ATOMS: atom_id res chain seq x y z
N MET A 1 -12.18 13.87 -5.57
CA MET A 1 -13.08 12.74 -5.91
C MET A 1 -13.02 12.47 -7.41
N THR A 2 -12.03 11.71 -7.84
CA THR A 2 -12.10 10.78 -8.98
C THR A 2 -10.95 9.79 -8.78
N TYR A 3 -11.21 8.68 -8.09
CA TYR A 3 -10.20 7.64 -7.84
C TYR A 3 -9.77 6.92 -9.13
N LEU A 4 -10.61 6.97 -10.17
CA LEU A 4 -10.42 6.27 -11.44
C LEU A 4 -10.04 7.24 -12.55
N THR A 5 -8.84 7.06 -13.12
CA THR A 5 -8.39 7.83 -14.29
C THR A 5 -9.10 7.36 -15.56
N PHE A 6 -8.95 8.11 -16.67
CA PHE A 6 -9.47 7.70 -17.98
C PHE A 6 -9.07 6.27 -18.36
N PHE A 7 -7.83 5.85 -18.03
CA PHE A 7 -7.36 4.49 -18.29
C PHE A 7 -8.11 3.40 -17.52
N HIS A 8 -8.61 3.71 -16.32
CA HIS A 8 -9.41 2.76 -15.54
C HIS A 8 -10.76 2.50 -16.24
N TRP A 9 -11.39 3.56 -16.75
CA TRP A 9 -12.62 3.44 -17.53
C TRP A 9 -12.41 2.70 -18.86
N LEU A 10 -11.30 2.97 -19.55
CA LEU A 10 -10.91 2.24 -20.76
C LEU A 10 -10.74 0.74 -20.47
N LEU A 11 -10.02 0.39 -19.40
CA LEU A 11 -9.81 -1.00 -18.98
C LEU A 11 -11.14 -1.72 -18.71
N LEU A 12 -12.03 -1.09 -17.94
CA LEU A 12 -13.36 -1.64 -17.64
C LEU A 12 -14.22 -1.79 -18.89
N GLY A 13 -14.15 -0.84 -19.82
CA GLY A 13 -14.88 -0.90 -21.09
C GLY A 13 -14.43 -2.10 -21.94
N VAL A 14 -13.12 -2.29 -22.09
CA VAL A 14 -12.56 -3.42 -22.85
C VAL A 14 -12.88 -4.76 -22.19
N LEU A 15 -12.67 -4.88 -20.88
CA LEU A 15 -12.97 -6.12 -20.13
C LEU A 15 -14.48 -6.42 -20.11
N GLY A 16 -15.32 -5.40 -19.97
CA GLY A 16 -16.77 -5.54 -20.02
C GLY A 16 -17.26 -6.01 -21.39
N GLY A 17 -16.75 -5.42 -22.48
CA GLY A 17 -17.05 -5.86 -23.84
C GLY A 17 -16.63 -7.31 -24.09
N LEU A 18 -15.42 -7.69 -23.65
CA LEU A 18 -14.92 -9.05 -23.73
C LEU A 18 -15.77 -10.03 -22.91
N TYR A 19 -16.19 -9.63 -21.71
CA TYR A 19 -17.06 -10.44 -20.84
C TYR A 19 -18.38 -10.78 -21.52
N VAL A 20 -19.04 -9.79 -22.13
CA VAL A 20 -20.31 -9.98 -22.85
C VAL A 20 -20.12 -10.90 -24.06
N LEU A 21 -19.09 -10.67 -24.87
CA LEU A 21 -18.83 -11.47 -26.08
C LEU A 21 -18.61 -12.95 -25.74
N VAL A 22 -17.74 -13.25 -24.78
CA VAL A 22 -17.43 -14.62 -24.39
C VAL A 22 -18.65 -15.30 -23.74
N THR A 23 -19.39 -14.58 -22.89
CA THR A 23 -20.62 -15.10 -22.29
C THR A 23 -21.66 -15.43 -23.37
N MET A 24 -21.80 -14.59 -24.40
CA MET A 24 -22.71 -14.83 -25.53
C MET A 24 -22.32 -16.08 -26.33
N VAL A 25 -21.01 -16.30 -26.54
CA VAL A 25 -20.51 -17.53 -27.20
C VAL A 25 -20.77 -18.76 -26.34
N MET A 26 -20.56 -18.68 -25.02
CA MET A 26 -20.83 -19.79 -24.10
C MET A 26 -22.31 -20.17 -24.08
N LEU A 27 -23.21 -19.18 -24.04
CA LEU A 27 -24.67 -19.39 -24.12
C LEU A 27 -25.11 -20.11 -25.40
N ARG A 28 -24.39 -19.91 -26.51
CA ARG A 28 -24.69 -20.58 -27.78
C ARG A 28 -24.13 -22.00 -27.86
N LYS A 29 -22.98 -22.28 -27.23
CA LYS A 29 -22.25 -23.56 -27.39
C LYS A 29 -22.44 -24.55 -26.25
N LEU A 30 -22.54 -24.08 -25.01
CA LEU A 30 -22.57 -24.92 -23.82
C LEU A 30 -24.02 -25.10 -23.33
N ARG A 31 -24.30 -26.21 -22.66
CA ARG A 31 -25.60 -26.48 -22.02
C ARG A 31 -25.41 -27.12 -20.64
N GLY A 32 -26.41 -26.95 -19.78
CA GLY A 32 -26.47 -27.59 -18.46
C GLY A 32 -25.31 -27.18 -17.54
N GLN A 33 -24.73 -28.15 -16.85
CA GLN A 33 -23.69 -27.93 -15.84
C GLN A 33 -22.41 -27.31 -16.41
N PHE A 34 -22.03 -27.66 -17.64
CA PHE A 34 -20.85 -27.09 -18.30
C PHE A 34 -21.00 -25.58 -18.57
N LEU A 35 -22.23 -25.12 -18.85
CA LEU A 35 -22.50 -23.70 -19.00
C LEU A 35 -22.36 -22.95 -17.68
N ALA A 36 -22.95 -23.49 -16.60
CA ALA A 36 -22.89 -22.87 -15.29
C ALA A 36 -21.44 -22.77 -14.76
N VAL A 37 -20.68 -23.87 -14.85
CA VAL A 37 -19.26 -23.89 -14.44
C VAL A 37 -18.41 -22.99 -15.33
N GLY A 38 -18.64 -22.99 -16.65
CA GLY A 38 -17.91 -22.14 -17.59
C GLY A 38 -18.09 -20.64 -17.32
N ILE A 39 -19.33 -20.20 -17.07
CA ILE A 39 -19.64 -18.80 -16.72
C ILE A 39 -19.00 -18.42 -15.38
N LEU A 40 -19.03 -19.32 -14.39
CA LEU A 40 -18.44 -19.05 -13.08
C LEU A 40 -16.91 -18.87 -13.18
N ILE A 41 -16.21 -19.78 -13.87
CA ILE A 41 -14.76 -19.67 -14.08
C ILE A 41 -14.41 -18.41 -14.87
N TRP A 42 -15.19 -18.11 -15.92
CA TRP A 42 -15.00 -16.91 -16.73
C TRP A 42 -15.16 -15.63 -15.92
N THR A 43 -16.21 -15.57 -15.10
CA THR A 43 -16.48 -14.43 -14.23
C THR A 43 -15.34 -14.22 -13.24
N LEU A 44 -14.89 -15.29 -12.54
CA LEU A 44 -13.76 -15.21 -11.63
C LEU A 44 -12.47 -14.76 -12.32
N SER A 45 -12.22 -15.25 -13.54
CA SER A 45 -11.03 -14.88 -14.31
C SER A 45 -11.03 -13.39 -14.68
N ILE A 46 -12.18 -12.85 -15.12
CA ILE A 46 -12.32 -11.43 -15.44
C ILE A 46 -12.15 -10.56 -14.20
N PHE A 47 -12.73 -10.96 -13.07
CA PHE A 47 -12.53 -10.25 -11.80
C PHE A 47 -11.06 -10.23 -11.36
N ALA A 48 -10.35 -11.34 -11.51
CA ALA A 48 -8.92 -11.43 -11.19
C ALA A 48 -8.06 -10.53 -12.10
N ILE A 49 -8.35 -10.52 -13.41
CA ILE A 49 -7.63 -9.65 -14.37
C ILE A 49 -7.96 -8.17 -14.09
N ALA A 50 -9.22 -7.85 -13.80
CA ALA A 50 -9.64 -6.49 -13.50
C ALA A 50 -8.93 -5.96 -12.25
N SER A 51 -8.88 -6.73 -11.16
CA SER A 51 -8.23 -6.30 -9.92
C SER A 51 -6.73 -6.03 -10.10
N ILE A 52 -6.01 -6.94 -10.76
CA ILE A 52 -4.58 -6.77 -11.06
C ILE A 52 -4.35 -5.58 -12.00
N GLY A 53 -5.22 -5.42 -13.00
CA GLY A 53 -5.18 -4.30 -13.94
C GLY A 53 -5.35 -2.95 -13.25
N MET A 54 -6.32 -2.83 -12.35
CA MET A 54 -6.54 -1.61 -11.58
C MET A 54 -5.32 -1.26 -10.70
N ILE A 55 -4.79 -2.23 -9.95
CA ILE A 55 -3.61 -2.01 -9.09
C ILE A 55 -2.40 -1.56 -9.93
N SER A 56 -2.22 -2.16 -11.11
CA SER A 56 -1.11 -1.82 -12.00
C SER A 56 -1.25 -0.42 -12.60
N LEU A 57 -2.46 -0.03 -12.99
CA LEU A 57 -2.75 1.31 -13.51
C LEU A 57 -2.53 2.38 -12.44
N ASP A 58 -2.98 2.14 -11.21
CA ASP A 58 -2.74 3.06 -10.09
C ASP A 58 -1.24 3.27 -9.87
N LYS A 59 -0.45 2.20 -9.84
CA LYS A 59 1.00 2.28 -9.66
C LYS A 59 1.71 3.07 -10.78
N GLN A 60 1.19 3.04 -12.01
CA GLN A 60 1.79 3.74 -13.15
C GLN A 60 1.31 5.19 -13.27
N THR A 61 0.09 5.48 -12.84
CA THR A 61 -0.52 6.82 -12.98
C THR A 61 -0.23 7.73 -11.78
N LYS A 62 -0.09 7.17 -10.58
CA LYS A 62 0.12 7.92 -9.34
C LYS A 62 1.58 7.84 -8.92
N LYS A 63 2.40 8.76 -9.42
CA LYS A 63 3.85 8.84 -9.12
C LYS A 63 4.14 10.04 -8.24
N VAL A 64 4.56 9.78 -7.01
CA VAL A 64 4.86 10.82 -6.02
C VAL A 64 6.27 10.63 -5.49
N THR A 65 7.00 11.73 -5.36
CA THR A 65 8.31 11.77 -4.71
C THR A 65 8.23 12.63 -3.45
N ILE A 66 9.10 12.30 -2.49
CA ILE A 66 9.35 13.17 -1.34
C ILE A 66 10.73 13.78 -1.53
N ASP A 67 10.76 15.10 -1.46
CA ASP A 67 11.95 15.91 -1.56
C ASP A 67 12.26 16.55 -0.20
N ASP A 68 13.55 16.68 0.13
CA ASP A 68 14.05 17.37 1.33
C ASP A 68 13.43 16.88 2.65
N LEU A 69 13.36 15.56 2.84
CA LEU A 69 12.86 14.97 4.09
C LEU A 69 13.85 15.20 5.23
N GLU A 70 13.46 16.05 6.18
CA GLU A 70 14.15 16.28 7.44
C GLU A 70 13.40 15.64 8.60
N ASN A 71 14.15 15.11 9.57
CA ASN A 71 13.61 14.61 10.83
C ASN A 71 14.24 15.36 12.02
N LYS A 72 13.40 15.88 12.91
CA LYS A 72 13.84 16.59 14.12
C LYS A 72 13.17 15.98 15.34
N ARG A 73 13.96 15.59 16.34
CA ARG A 73 13.47 15.11 17.62
C ARG A 73 13.40 16.27 18.60
N ASN A 74 12.20 16.56 19.11
CA ASN A 74 12.04 17.46 20.24
C ASN A 74 12.21 16.67 21.53
N LEU A 75 13.34 16.89 22.21
CA LEU A 75 13.68 16.19 23.46
C LEU A 75 12.80 16.62 24.64
N ARG A 76 12.27 17.85 24.62
CA ARG A 76 11.44 18.38 25.71
C ARG A 76 10.04 17.75 25.74
N SER A 77 9.46 17.51 24.58
CA SER A 77 8.12 16.90 24.44
C SER A 77 8.15 15.43 24.05
N GLU A 78 9.34 14.85 23.89
CA GLU A 78 9.55 13.51 23.35
C GLU A 78 8.78 13.25 22.05
N THR A 79 8.72 14.24 21.16
CA THR A 79 8.07 14.11 19.84
C THR A 79 9.10 14.05 18.73
N LEU A 80 8.79 13.30 17.68
CA LEU A 80 9.56 13.26 16.44
C LEU A 80 8.75 13.97 15.35
N VAL A 81 9.36 14.95 14.72
CA VAL A 81 8.75 15.78 13.69
C VAL A 81 9.44 15.48 12.37
N PHE A 82 8.66 15.11 11.36
CA PHE A 82 9.10 14.94 9.98
C PHE A 82 8.57 16.09 9.15
N THR A 83 9.47 16.82 8.51
CA THR A 83 9.14 17.92 7.60
C THR A 83 9.73 17.62 6.23
N GLY A 84 9.03 18.00 5.19
CA GLY A 84 9.55 17.86 3.84
C GLY A 84 8.54 18.35 2.82
N TYR A 85 8.83 18.04 1.56
CA TYR A 85 7.95 18.37 0.45
C TYR A 85 7.51 17.10 -0.26
N VAL A 86 6.25 17.08 -0.66
CA VAL A 86 5.71 16.05 -1.53
C VAL A 86 5.44 16.66 -2.89
N SER A 87 5.97 16.01 -3.93
CA SER A 87 5.90 16.47 -5.31
C SER A 87 5.21 15.41 -6.17
N ASN A 88 4.23 15.81 -6.97
CA ASN A 88 3.63 14.94 -7.96
C ASN A 88 4.47 14.97 -9.24
N VAL A 89 5.17 13.88 -9.53
CA VAL A 89 6.01 13.73 -10.75
C VAL A 89 5.22 13.00 -11.85
N GLY A 90 3.98 12.60 -11.59
CA GLY A 90 3.08 12.00 -12.56
C GLY A 90 2.24 13.03 -13.32
N ASP A 91 1.71 12.60 -14.46
CA ASP A 91 0.84 13.41 -15.32
C ASP A 91 -0.61 13.50 -14.79
N PHE A 92 -0.94 12.79 -13.70
CA PHE A 92 -2.29 12.66 -13.16
C PHE A 92 -2.36 13.18 -11.72
N THR A 93 -3.50 13.79 -11.39
CA THR A 93 -3.79 14.24 -10.03
C THR A 93 -3.84 13.06 -9.06
N VAL A 94 -3.09 13.16 -7.95
CA VAL A 94 -3.08 12.15 -6.89
C VAL A 94 -4.09 12.53 -5.82
N GLY A 95 -4.96 11.60 -5.43
CA GLY A 95 -6.06 11.85 -4.53
C GLY A 95 -5.60 12.00 -3.09
N GLU A 96 -4.80 11.06 -2.61
CA GLU A 96 -4.29 11.02 -1.25
C GLU A 96 -2.84 10.53 -1.24
N VAL A 97 -1.97 11.21 -0.50
CA VAL A 97 -0.61 10.77 -0.26
C VAL A 97 -0.44 10.48 1.22
N THR A 98 -0.06 9.25 1.52
CA THR A 98 0.18 8.75 2.87
C THR A 98 1.67 8.49 3.05
N LEU A 99 2.22 9.10 4.11
CA LEU A 99 3.55 8.84 4.59
C LEU A 99 3.49 7.75 5.66
N SER A 100 4.15 6.62 5.39
CA SER A 100 4.33 5.53 6.33
C SER A 100 5.73 5.58 6.91
N ILE A 101 5.83 5.82 8.21
CA ILE A 101 7.08 5.90 8.95
C ILE A 101 7.22 4.62 9.77
N LYS A 102 8.19 3.79 9.39
CA LYS A 102 8.53 2.55 10.10
C LYS A 102 9.69 2.82 11.04
N LEU A 103 9.45 2.67 12.34
CA LEU A 103 10.45 2.72 13.40
C LEU A 103 10.92 1.29 13.68
N ILE A 104 12.23 1.05 13.60
CA ILE A 104 12.84 -0.26 13.89
C ILE A 104 13.83 -0.08 15.03
N ASN A 105 13.65 -0.82 16.12
CA ASN A 105 14.58 -0.80 17.25
C ASN A 105 15.83 -1.58 16.85
N LYS A 106 16.97 -0.90 16.74
CA LYS A 106 18.27 -1.55 16.69
C LYS A 106 18.57 -1.98 18.11
N GLY A 107 18.26 -3.23 18.44
CA GLY A 107 18.67 -3.78 19.73
C GLY A 107 20.17 -3.60 19.87
N SER A 108 20.61 -2.86 20.90
CA SER A 108 22.00 -2.86 21.36
C SER A 108 22.30 -4.23 21.97
N ALA A 109 22.39 -5.25 21.12
CA ALA A 109 22.75 -6.57 21.54
C ALA A 109 24.27 -6.63 21.65
N ALA A 110 24.76 -6.36 22.86
CA ALA A 110 26.10 -6.74 23.31
C ALA A 110 26.23 -8.28 23.44
N GLY A 111 25.70 -9.03 22.47
CA GLY A 111 25.66 -10.48 22.46
C GLY A 111 25.05 -10.96 21.15
N THR A 112 25.89 -11.59 20.32
CA THR A 112 25.60 -12.39 19.13
C THR A 112 24.11 -12.59 18.80
N VAL A 113 23.53 -11.70 18.00
CA VAL A 113 22.17 -11.88 17.50
C VAL A 113 22.23 -12.75 16.25
N LYS A 114 21.75 -14.00 16.36
CA LYS A 114 21.49 -14.86 15.22
C LYS A 114 20.49 -14.16 14.30
N GLY A 115 20.75 -14.15 12.99
CA GLY A 115 19.98 -13.43 11.97
C GLY A 115 18.53 -13.88 11.75
N THR A 116 17.90 -14.50 12.75
CA THR A 116 16.53 -15.03 12.70
C THR A 116 15.47 -14.07 13.25
N ASP A 117 15.85 -13.05 14.02
CA ASP A 117 14.87 -12.18 14.72
C ASP A 117 14.46 -10.92 13.94
N PHE A 118 15.04 -10.71 12.75
CA PHE A 118 14.78 -9.52 11.91
C PHE A 118 13.73 -9.74 10.81
N TYR A 119 13.17 -10.96 10.70
CA TYR A 119 12.18 -11.29 9.69
C TYR A 119 10.81 -11.57 10.33
N GLN A 120 10.09 -10.50 10.69
CA GLN A 120 8.63 -10.57 10.61
C GLN A 120 8.26 -10.53 9.14
N THR A 121 8.34 -11.69 8.49
CA THR A 121 7.67 -11.89 7.21
C THR A 121 6.18 -11.79 7.50
N ASN A 122 5.50 -10.80 6.92
CA ASN A 122 4.04 -10.74 6.86
C ASN A 122 3.53 -11.88 5.96
N ASN A 123 3.73 -13.12 6.41
CA ASN A 123 3.33 -14.31 5.71
C ASN A 123 1.83 -14.49 5.94
N PHE A 124 1.05 -14.11 4.93
CA PHE A 124 -0.37 -14.41 4.81
C PHE A 124 -0.72 -15.87 5.21
N TRP A 125 0.20 -16.80 4.95
CA TRP A 125 0.13 -18.20 5.37
C TRP A 125 0.13 -18.41 6.89
N GLU A 126 0.88 -17.62 7.66
CA GLU A 126 0.95 -17.76 9.12
C GLU A 126 -0.34 -17.26 9.80
N MET A 127 -0.95 -16.20 9.26
CA MET A 127 -2.23 -15.66 9.73
C MET A 127 -3.41 -16.61 9.44
N MET A 128 -3.38 -17.34 8.33
CA MET A 128 -4.48 -18.23 7.94
C MET A 128 -4.45 -19.58 8.67
N PHE A 129 -3.27 -20.04 9.14
CA PHE A 129 -3.09 -21.38 9.70
C PHE A 129 -2.68 -21.43 11.19
N SER A 130 -2.33 -20.32 11.83
CA SER A 130 -1.91 -20.33 13.25
C SER A 130 -3.04 -19.99 14.21
N ALA A 131 -3.78 -21.01 14.64
CA ALA A 131 -4.76 -20.93 15.74
C ALA A 131 -4.06 -20.96 17.12
N LYS A 132 -3.27 -19.93 17.46
CA LYS A 132 -2.86 -19.49 18.82
C LYS A 132 -1.63 -18.58 18.71
N GLY A 133 -1.84 -17.27 18.86
CA GLY A 133 -0.75 -16.29 18.91
C GLY A 133 -0.58 -15.71 20.32
N ASP A 134 0.60 -15.92 20.90
CA ASP A 134 1.01 -15.39 22.21
C ASP A 134 0.95 -13.85 22.27
N LYS A 135 0.14 -13.33 23.21
CA LYS A 135 -0.14 -11.90 23.39
C LYS A 135 0.95 -11.09 24.10
N LYS A 136 2.22 -11.52 24.09
CA LYS A 136 3.29 -10.89 24.89
C LYS A 136 4.57 -10.53 24.12
N ALA A 137 4.55 -10.50 22.79
CA ALA A 137 5.65 -9.92 22.03
C ALA A 137 5.50 -8.40 21.97
N LYS A 138 6.35 -7.65 22.69
CA LYS A 138 6.48 -6.20 22.44
C LYS A 138 7.05 -6.04 21.03
N PRO A 139 6.37 -5.34 20.11
CA PRO A 139 6.82 -5.28 18.73
C PRO A 139 8.12 -4.48 18.64
N ASN A 140 9.15 -5.05 18.01
CA ASN A 140 10.41 -4.37 17.71
C ASN A 140 10.27 -3.33 16.57
N THR A 141 9.05 -3.15 16.07
CA THR A 141 8.73 -2.33 14.91
C THR A 141 7.37 -1.68 15.09
N ILE A 142 7.30 -0.37 14.86
CA ILE A 142 6.02 0.37 14.79
C ILE A 142 5.94 1.01 13.40
N THR A 143 4.78 0.86 12.74
CA THR A 143 4.47 1.60 11.51
C THR A 143 3.43 2.66 11.85
N ILE A 144 3.75 3.92 11.55
CA ILE A 144 2.84 5.06 11.73
C ILE A 144 2.48 5.58 10.35
N GLU A 145 1.19 5.63 10.04
CA GLU A 145 0.67 6.13 8.77
C GLU A 145 -0.03 7.46 8.98
N ARG A 146 0.31 8.45 8.15
CA ARG A 146 -0.25 9.80 8.19
C ARG A 146 -0.46 10.34 6.79
N VAL A 147 -1.63 10.90 6.55
CA VAL A 147 -1.98 11.57 5.29
C VAL A 147 -1.24 12.90 5.26
N ILE A 148 -0.36 13.09 4.27
CA ILE A 148 0.50 14.28 4.14
C ILE A 148 0.01 15.27 3.10
N ALA A 149 -0.73 14.81 2.09
CA ALA A 149 -1.35 15.68 1.09
C ALA A 149 -2.60 15.02 0.50
N THR A 150 -3.55 15.85 0.10
CA THR A 150 -4.75 15.45 -0.63
C THR A 150 -4.88 16.28 -1.89
N ASN A 151 -5.34 15.67 -2.98
CA ASN A 151 -5.58 16.32 -4.26
C ASN A 151 -4.35 17.11 -4.76
N LEU A 152 -3.24 16.39 -4.97
CA LEU A 152 -1.99 16.95 -5.46
C LEU A 152 -2.03 16.96 -7.00
N LYS A 153 -2.10 18.14 -7.61
CA LYS A 153 -2.13 18.27 -9.08
C LYS A 153 -0.79 17.85 -9.70
N PRO A 154 -0.75 17.52 -11.00
CA PRO A 154 0.51 17.30 -11.70
C PRO A 154 1.47 18.47 -11.48
N GLU A 155 2.74 18.18 -11.22
CA GLU A 155 3.82 19.15 -10.95
C GLU A 155 3.61 20.03 -9.71
N GLU A 156 2.58 19.78 -8.90
CA GLU A 156 2.35 20.50 -7.66
C GLU A 156 3.26 19.98 -6.56
N ARG A 157 3.91 20.93 -5.86
CA ARG A 157 4.73 20.67 -4.68
C ARG A 157 4.02 21.20 -3.44
N ARG A 158 3.88 20.36 -2.41
CA ARG A 158 3.24 20.74 -1.14
C ARG A 158 4.15 20.44 0.04
N ALA A 159 4.31 21.39 0.95
CA ALA A 159 5.01 21.16 2.20
C ALA A 159 4.14 20.34 3.16
N PHE A 160 4.74 19.42 3.90
CA PHE A 160 4.08 18.69 4.97
C PHE A 160 4.91 18.71 6.25
N SER A 161 4.22 18.63 7.39
CA SER A 161 4.81 18.45 8.71
C SER A 161 3.97 17.45 9.48
N VAL A 162 4.59 16.36 9.91
CA VAL A 162 3.94 15.31 10.68
C VAL A 162 4.70 15.09 11.97
N ASP A 163 3.99 15.16 13.09
CA ASP A 163 4.52 14.88 14.41
C ASP A 163 3.91 13.62 15.01
N PHE A 164 4.72 12.90 15.78
CA PHE A 164 4.24 11.80 16.60
C PHE A 164 5.07 11.64 17.87
N ALA A 165 4.43 11.09 18.92
CA ALA A 165 5.09 10.78 20.18
C ALA A 165 6.12 9.66 20.00
N PHE A 166 7.34 9.91 20.46
CA PHE A 166 8.43 8.94 20.38
C PHE A 166 8.21 7.82 21.41
N PRO A 167 8.23 6.54 21.00
CA PRO A 167 8.09 5.44 21.93
C PRO A 167 9.32 5.34 22.86
N THR A 168 9.13 5.58 24.15
CA THR A 168 10.21 5.59 25.17
C THR A 168 10.93 4.27 25.38
N TYR A 169 10.39 3.17 24.83
CA TYR A 169 10.99 1.83 24.93
C TYR A 169 12.00 1.52 23.80
N PHE A 170 12.24 2.44 22.88
CA PHE A 170 13.24 2.33 21.83
C PHE A 170 14.53 3.06 22.24
N SER A 171 15.68 2.39 22.20
CA SER A 171 16.98 2.94 22.61
C SER A 171 17.85 3.40 21.44
N ASP A 172 17.85 2.66 20.32
CA ASP A 172 18.50 3.04 19.06
C ASP A 172 17.54 2.73 17.92
N VAL A 173 17.31 3.68 17.01
CA VAL A 173 16.20 3.62 16.04
C VAL A 173 16.69 3.84 14.63
N ALA A 174 16.42 2.88 13.75
CA ALA A 174 16.42 3.12 12.32
C ALA A 174 15.03 3.59 11.87
N PHE A 175 14.99 4.66 11.08
CA PHE A 175 13.79 5.10 10.38
C PHE A 175 13.79 4.57 8.96
N ARG A 176 12.65 4.02 8.53
CA ARG A 176 12.38 3.74 7.12
C ARG A 176 11.09 4.42 6.73
N THR A 177 11.17 5.36 5.81
CA THR A 177 10.02 6.08 5.27
C THR A 177 9.60 5.48 3.94
N THR A 178 8.31 5.18 3.81
CA THR A 178 7.68 4.74 2.58
C THR A 178 6.54 5.70 2.26
N VAL A 179 6.36 6.00 0.98
CA VAL A 179 5.31 6.88 0.48
C VAL A 179 4.35 6.05 -0.33
N SER A 180 3.07 6.17 -0.02
CA SER A 180 1.99 5.53 -0.76
C SER A 180 1.07 6.60 -1.31
N ALA A 181 0.75 6.51 -2.59
CA ALA A 181 -0.15 7.41 -3.29
C ALA A 181 -1.41 6.63 -3.73
N HIS A 182 -2.58 7.18 -3.43
CA HIS A 182 -3.89 6.59 -3.70
C HIS A 182 -4.80 7.54 -4.48
#